data_AF-A0A7W4HTR9-F1
#
_entry.id   AF-A0A7W4HTR9-F1
#
_cell.length_a   1.000
_cell.length_b   1.000
_cell.length_c   1.000
_cell.angle_alpha   90.00
_cell.angle_beta   90.00
_cell.angle_gamma   90.00
#
_symmetry.space_group_name_H-M   'P 1'
#
loop_
_entity.id
_entity.type
_entity.pdbx_description
1 polymer ?
#
loop_
_entity_poly.entity_id
_entity_poly.type
_entity_poly.pdbx_seq_one_letter_code
_entity_poly.pdbx_strand_id
1 'polypeptide(L)'
;MKQRMIIIGGMGPQASLELHRRIIRRASANGARDGTDFPYIVHLSLPVPDFIANESRRSEALEIIINELKNILPAIPRIYYSQILNGS
;
A
#
# COMPACT_ATOMS: atom_id res chain seq x y z
N MET A 1 15.21 9.32 11.29
CA MET A 1 13.86 8.74 11.29
C MET A 1 13.88 7.48 10.43
N LYS A 2 13.22 6.39 10.85
CA LYS A 2 13.12 5.19 9.99
C LYS A 2 12.28 5.50 8.74
N GLN A 3 12.70 4.99 7.59
CA GLN A 3 11.91 5.09 6.37
C GLN A 3 10.59 4.34 6.55
N ARG A 4 9.48 5.02 6.24
CA ARG A 4 8.13 4.46 6.33
C ARG A 4 7.84 3.64 5.08
N MET A 5 7.40 2.40 5.27
CA MET A 5 6.85 1.56 4.21
C MET A 5 5.32 1.71 4.19
N ILE A 6 4.73 1.98 3.03
CA ILE A 6 3.28 1.96 2.84
C ILE A 6 2.93 0.74 1.99
N ILE A 7 2.04 -0.11 2.51
CA ILE A 7 1.49 -1.26 1.79
C ILE A 7 0.07 -0.90 1.37
N ILE A 8 -0.21 -0.88 0.06
CA ILE A 8 -1.56 -0.80 -0.49
C ILE A 8 -2.02 -2.26 -0.71
N GLY A 9 -2.82 -2.76 0.22
CA GLY A 9 -3.26 -4.15 0.28
C GLY A 9 -4.79 -4.28 0.25
N GLY A 10 -5.30 -5.44 0.65
CA GLY A 10 -6.74 -5.72 0.66
C GLY A 10 -7.31 -6.27 -0.65
N MET A 11 -6.56 -6.22 -1.77
CA MET A 11 -6.85 -6.86 -3.08
C MET A 11 -6.68 -8.40 -3.03
N GLY A 12 -7.13 -9.00 -1.93
CA GLY A 12 -6.72 -10.30 -1.42
C GLY A 12 -6.21 -10.15 0.01
N PRO A 13 -7.10 -10.02 1.02
CA PRO A 13 -6.70 -9.78 2.41
C PRO A 13 -5.73 -10.84 2.95
N GLN A 14 -5.87 -12.08 2.49
CA GLN A 14 -4.97 -13.18 2.85
C GLN A 14 -3.55 -12.98 2.32
N ALA A 15 -3.39 -12.42 1.12
CA ALA A 15 -2.08 -12.11 0.55
C ALA A 15 -1.39 -10.98 1.35
N SER A 16 -2.15 -9.98 1.79
CA SER A 16 -1.64 -8.91 2.65
C SER A 16 -1.17 -9.43 4.01
N LEU A 17 -1.91 -10.36 4.62
CA LEU A 17 -1.50 -11.04 5.86
C LEU A 17 -0.19 -11.82 5.67
N GLU A 18 -0.08 -12.58 4.59
CA GLU A 18 1.12 -13.37 4.28
C GLU A 18 2.33 -12.46 4.02
N LEU A 19 2.15 -11.35 3.31
CA LEU A 19 3.20 -10.34 3.11
C LEU A 19 3.72 -9.81 4.45
N HIS A 20 2.82 -9.40 5.35
CA HIS A 20 3.20 -8.96 6.70
C HIS A 20 4.01 -10.02 7.44
N ARG A 21 3.56 -11.27 7.41
CA ARG A 21 4.26 -12.39 8.05
C ARG A 21 5.66 -12.57 7.46
N ARG A 22 5.83 -12.48 6.13
CA ARG A 22 7.14 -12.59 5.47
C ARG A 22 8.09 -11.45 5.85
N ILE A 23 7.59 -10.22 5.94
CA ILE A 23 8.40 -9.06 6.35
C ILE A 23 8.93 -9.27 7.76
N ILE A 24 8.06 -9.65 8.71
CA ILE A 24 8.45 -9.89 10.10
C ILE A 24 9.47 -11.04 10.18
N ARG A 25 9.18 -12.18 9.52
CA ARG A 25 10.11 -13.32 9.50
C ARG A 25 11.47 -12.96 8.93
N ARG A 26 11.52 -12.17 7.85
CA ARG A 26 12.76 -11.73 7.24
C ARG A 26 13.54 -10.77 8.13
N ALA A 27 12.85 -9.84 8.80
CA ALA A 27 13.48 -8.95 9.77
C ALA A 27 14.09 -9.73 10.93
N SER A 28 13.35 -10.68 11.51
CA SER A 28 13.86 -11.56 12.58
C SER A 28 15.03 -12.40 12.12
N ALA A 29 14.97 -12.99 10.92
CA ALA A 29 16.08 -13.75 10.34
C ALA A 29 17.34 -12.89 10.10
N ASN A 30 17.19 -11.58 9.95
CA ASN A 30 18.28 -10.62 9.82
C ASN A 30 18.72 -10.02 11.17
N GLY A 31 18.27 -10.58 12.29
CA GLY A 31 18.72 -10.22 13.63
C GLY A 31 17.87 -9.19 14.37
N ALA A 32 16.69 -8.83 13.86
CA ALA A 32 15.74 -8.00 14.62
C ALA A 32 15.27 -8.74 15.89
N ARG A 33 15.36 -8.08 17.04
CA ARG A 33 15.02 -8.65 18.36
C ARG A 33 14.00 -7.79 19.09
N ASP A 34 14.18 -6.48 19.05
CA ASP A 34 13.32 -5.53 19.74
C ASP A 34 12.29 -4.92 18.78
N GLY A 35 11.18 -4.43 19.33
CA GLY A 35 10.10 -3.83 18.53
C GLY A 35 10.59 -2.70 17.62
N THR A 36 11.61 -1.95 18.06
CA THR A 36 12.25 -0.87 17.30
C THR A 36 13.13 -1.36 16.16
N ASP A 37 13.44 -2.65 16.04
CA ASP A 37 14.25 -3.19 14.94
C ASP A 37 13.41 -3.47 13.70
N PHE A 38 12.12 -3.74 13.89
CA PHE A 38 11.17 -3.97 12.80
C PHE A 38 10.91 -2.70 11.97
N PRO A 39 10.52 -2.84 10.70
CA PRO A 39 10.21 -1.70 9.85
C PRO A 39 8.95 -0.98 10.34
N TYR A 40 8.93 0.34 10.16
CA TYR A 40 7.71 1.12 10.32
C TYR A 40 6.81 0.90 9.09
N ILE A 41 5.70 0.19 9.28
CA ILE A 41 4.74 -0.14 8.23
C ILE A 41 3.42 0.58 8.48
N VAL A 42 2.86 1.18 7.43
CA VAL A 42 1.44 1.54 7.34
C VAL A 42 0.80 0.65 6.28
N HIS A 43 -0.26 -0.05 6.65
CA HIS A 43 -0.99 -0.93 5.74
C HIS A 43 -2.40 -0.39 5.51
N LEU A 44 -2.71 -0.12 4.25
CA LEU A 44 -4.03 0.25 3.77
C LEU A 44 -4.70 -1.01 3.24
N SER A 45 -5.63 -1.56 4.00
CA SER A 45 -6.41 -2.71 3.57
C SER A 45 -7.65 -2.22 2.84
N LEU A 46 -7.56 -2.11 1.52
CA LEU A 46 -8.60 -1.51 0.70
C LEU A 46 -9.54 -2.55 0.07
N PRO A 47 -10.86 -2.37 0.13
CA PRO A 47 -11.84 -3.21 -0.55
C PRO A 47 -11.94 -2.80 -2.03
N VAL A 48 -10.83 -2.95 -2.76
CA VAL A 48 -10.76 -2.59 -4.18
C VAL A 48 -11.46 -3.67 -5.01
N PRO A 49 -12.33 -3.31 -5.97
CA PRO A 49 -12.92 -4.28 -6.88
C PRO A 49 -11.86 -5.04 -7.66
N ASP A 50 -12.13 -6.30 -7.99
CA ASP A 50 -11.23 -7.09 -8.84
C ASP A 50 -11.16 -6.48 -10.25
N PHE A 51 -10.06 -5.78 -10.51
CA PHE A 51 -9.74 -5.17 -11.79
C PHE A 51 -8.80 -6.05 -12.64
N ILE A 52 -8.31 -7.17 -12.09
CA ILE A 52 -7.46 -8.14 -12.80
C ILE A 52 -8.35 -9.06 -13.63
N ALA A 53 -9.40 -9.60 -13.00
CA ALA A 53 -10.38 -10.44 -13.69
C ALA A 53 -11.41 -9.63 -14.48
N ASN A 54 -11.59 -8.34 -14.15
CA ASN A 54 -12.55 -7.46 -14.82
C ASN A 54 -11.97 -6.06 -15.07
N GLU A 55 -11.35 -5.89 -16.23
CA GLU A 55 -10.69 -4.65 -16.63
C GLU A 55 -11.62 -3.42 -16.61
N SER A 56 -12.94 -3.59 -16.81
CA SER A 56 -13.90 -2.48 -16.74
C SER A 56 -13.94 -1.79 -15.37
N ARG A 57 -13.48 -2.46 -14.31
CA ARG A 57 -13.40 -1.93 -12.94
C ARG A 57 -12.10 -1.21 -12.63
N ARG A 58 -11.16 -1.11 -13.59
CA ARG A 58 -9.85 -0.49 -13.39
C ARG A 58 -9.96 0.97 -12.94
N SER A 59 -10.84 1.75 -13.54
CA SER A 59 -11.02 3.16 -13.19
C SER A 59 -11.57 3.34 -11.77
N GLU A 60 -12.57 2.52 -11.39
CA GLU A 60 -13.13 2.48 -10.04
C GLU A 60 -12.06 2.09 -9.00
N ALA A 61 -11.28 1.06 -9.30
CA ALA A 61 -10.18 0.62 -8.45
C ALA A 61 -9.13 1.71 -8.23
N LEU A 62 -8.74 2.39 -9.31
CA LEU A 62 -7.77 3.48 -9.26
C LEU A 62 -8.29 4.66 -8.43
N GLU A 63 -9.56 5.02 -8.59
CA GLU A 63 -10.18 6.10 -7.83
C GLU A 63 -10.18 5.81 -6.32
N ILE A 64 -10.56 4.60 -5.91
CA ILE A 64 -10.51 4.16 -4.51
C ILE A 64 -9.10 4.29 -3.94
N ILE A 65 -8.09 3.77 -4.67
CA ILE A 65 -6.69 3.81 -4.21
C ILE A 65 -6.19 5.26 -4.08
N ILE A 66 -6.46 6.10 -5.06
CA ILE A 66 -6.02 7.52 -5.05
C ILE A 66 -6.69 8.28 -3.91
N ASN A 67 -7.99 8.09 -3.71
CA ASN A 67 -8.73 8.78 -2.66
C ASN A 67 -8.24 8.38 -1.27
N GLU A 68 -7.89 7.11 -1.06
CA GLU A 68 -7.29 6.71 0.21
C GLU A 68 -5.90 7.32 0.38
N LEU A 69 -5.05 7.26 -0.64
CA LEU A 69 -3.70 7.84 -0.57
C LEU A 69 -3.72 9.34 -0.24
N LYS A 70 -4.73 10.07 -0.71
CA LYS A 70 -4.95 11.49 -0.36
C LYS A 70 -5.23 11.72 1.13
N ASN A 71 -5.90 10.80 1.80
CA ASN A 71 -6.29 10.95 3.22
C ASN A 71 -5.11 10.75 4.18
N ILE A 72 -4.08 9.99 3.77
CA ILE A 72 -2.96 9.56 4.60
C ILE A 72 -1.62 10.20 4.25
N LEU A 73 -1.46 10.73 3.03
CA LEU A 73 -0.29 11.49 2.66
C LEU A 73 -0.54 12.96 3.01
N PRO A 74 0.39 13.64 3.73
CA PRO A 74 0.26 15.08 3.96
C PRO A 74 0.07 15.76 2.61
N ALA A 75 -1.01 16.54 2.49
CA ALA A 75 -1.54 17.11 1.26
C ALA A 75 -0.53 17.15 0.10
N ILE A 76 -0.56 16.14 -0.77
CA ILE A 76 0.26 16.16 -1.99
C ILE A 76 -0.18 17.40 -2.76
N PRO A 77 0.73 18.32 -3.11
CA PRO A 77 0.39 19.47 -3.94
C PRO A 77 -0.27 18.97 -5.22
N ARG A 78 -1.41 19.57 -5.57
CA ARG A 78 -2.32 19.15 -6.65
C ARG A 78 -1.67 18.98 -8.03
N ILE A 79 -0.43 19.44 -8.17
CA ILE A 79 0.39 19.52 -9.38
C ILE A 79 0.89 18.14 -9.84
N TYR A 80 1.00 17.15 -8.95
CA TYR A 80 1.47 15.79 -9.31
C TYR A 80 0.37 14.85 -9.82
N TYR A 81 -0.91 15.23 -9.71
CA TYR A 81 -2.02 14.32 -10.09
C TYR A 81 -2.18 14.14 -11.60
N SER A 82 -1.86 15.17 -12.41
CA SER A 82 -1.95 15.07 -13.87
C SER A 82 -0.95 14.05 -14.45
N GLN A 83 0.19 13.84 -13.80
CA GLN A 83 1.22 12.90 -14.25
C GLN A 83 0.90 11.45 -13.91
N ILE A 84 0.09 11.21 -12.86
CA ILE A 84 -0.33 9.85 -12.46
C ILE A 84 -1.56 9.39 -13.25
N LEU A 85 -2.46 10.32 -13.60
CA LEU A 85 -3.70 10.01 -14.32
C LEU A 85 -3.52 9.95 -15.84
N ASN A 86 -2.62 10.76 -16.41
CA ASN A 86 -2.40 10.83 -17.86
C ASN A 86 -1.20 9.99 -18.30
N GLY A 87 -1.11 8.74 -17.84
CA GLY A 87 0.03 7.83 -18.05
C GLY A 87 0.82 8.11 -19.33
N SER A 88 2.11 8.40 -19.15
CA SER A 88 3.09 8.64 -20.22
C SER A 88 3.09 7.54 -21.28
#